data_AF-A0A7S0W2Q0-F1
#
_entry.id   AF-A0A7S0W2Q0-F1
#
_cell.length_a   1.000
_cell.length_b   1.000
_cell.length_c   1.000
_cell.angle_alpha   90.00
_cell.angle_beta   90.00
_cell.angle_gamma   90.00
#
_symmetry.space_group_name_H-M   'P 1'
#
loop_
_entity.id
_entity.type
_entity.pdbx_description
1 polymer ?
#
loop_
_entity_poly.entity_id
_entity_poly.type
_entity_poly.pdbx_seq_one_letter_code
_entity_poly.pdbx_strand_id
1 'polypeptide(L)'
;LRRVHEEQMGHMLERQKAMIEQQQRMQASFDTEKRLLEQQLAEARREAGQRGTRHEREVAEAAAAAAQEATRQHLEDKRRLVQEVGALRAREEERLAECCHARQGLEH
;
A
#
# COMPACT_ATOMS: atom_id res chain seq x y z
N LEU A 1 6.34 -17.38 34.92
CA LEU A 1 6.37 -17.80 33.50
C LEU A 1 5.06 -17.47 32.78
N ARG A 2 3.92 -18.05 33.20
CA ARG A 2 2.60 -17.82 32.58
C ARG A 2 2.18 -16.35 32.44
N ARG A 3 2.21 -15.55 33.52
CA ARG A 3 1.86 -14.11 33.46
C ARG A 3 2.72 -13.33 32.45
N VAL A 4 4.03 -13.57 32.44
CA VAL A 4 4.95 -12.92 31.49
C VAL A 4 4.61 -13.30 30.05
N HIS A 5 4.25 -14.57 29.81
CA HIS A 5 3.84 -15.03 28.49
C HIS A 5 2.49 -14.43 28.05
N GLU A 6 1.51 -14.35 28.94
CA GLU A 6 0.22 -13.69 28.67
C GLU A 6 0.39 -12.20 28.34
N GLU A 7 1.26 -11.50 29.07
CA GLU A 7 1.62 -10.11 28.78
C GLU A 7 2.31 -9.97 27.41
N GLN A 8 3.28 -10.83 27.10
CA GLN A 8 3.96 -10.84 25.79
C GLN A 8 2.98 -11.12 24.63
N MET A 9 2.08 -12.09 24.81
CA MET A 9 1.03 -12.40 23.85
C MET A 9 0.09 -11.21 23.63
N GLY A 10 -0.30 -10.51 24.70
CA GLY A 10 -1.11 -9.29 24.61
C GLY A 10 -0.42 -8.21 23.77
N HIS A 11 0.87 -7.95 24.01
CA HIS A 11 1.64 -6.97 23.22
C HIS A 11 1.78 -7.37 21.74
N MET A 12 1.96 -8.66 21.44
CA MET A 12 2.04 -9.14 20.06
C MET A 12 0.70 -8.99 19.32
N LEU A 13 -0.43 -9.28 19.99
CA LEU A 13 -1.77 -9.10 19.43
C LEU A 13 -2.07 -7.63 19.12
N GLU A 14 -1.75 -6.71 20.04
CA GLU A 14 -1.92 -5.28 19.82
C GLU A 14 -1.05 -4.78 18.65
N ARG A 15 0.19 -5.25 18.55
CA ARG A 15 1.07 -4.94 17.41
C ARG A 15 0.52 -5.49 16.09
N GLN A 16 0.00 -6.71 16.08
CA GLN A 16 -0.63 -7.33 14.91
C GLN A 16 -1.83 -6.49 14.44
N LYS A 17 -2.69 -6.07 15.38
CA LYS A 17 -3.82 -5.20 15.09
C LYS A 17 -3.37 -3.88 14.47
N ALA A 18 -2.37 -3.23 15.05
CA ALA A 18 -1.81 -1.98 14.51
C ALA A 18 -1.25 -2.15 13.08
N MET A 19 -0.61 -3.29 12.78
CA MET A 19 -0.11 -3.59 11.44
C MET A 19 -1.23 -3.82 10.41
N ILE A 20 -2.31 -4.51 10.81
CA ILE A 20 -3.50 -4.69 9.96
C ILE A 20 -4.11 -3.32 9.63
N GLU A 21 -4.30 -2.47 10.63
CA GLU A 21 -4.84 -1.11 10.45
C GLU A 21 -3.93 -0.24 9.58
N GLN A 22 -2.60 -0.37 9.74
CA GLN A 22 -1.64 0.33 8.89
C GLN A 22 -1.72 -0.13 7.43
N GLN A 23 -1.78 -1.44 7.19
CA GLN A 23 -1.89 -2.00 5.84
C GLN A 23 -3.19 -1.54 5.16
N GLN A 24 -4.32 -1.60 5.86
CA GLN A 24 -5.61 -1.13 5.33
C GLN A 24 -5.57 0.35 4.97
N ARG A 25 -4.97 1.20 5.82
CA ARG A 25 -4.79 2.63 5.52
C ARG A 25 -3.92 2.86 4.30
N MET A 26 -2.81 2.12 4.17
CA MET A 26 -1.93 2.23 3.00
C MET A 26 -2.63 1.78 1.71
N GLN A 27 -3.39 0.70 1.75
CA GLN A 27 -4.18 0.22 0.61
C GLN A 27 -5.24 1.25 0.20
N ALA A 28 -5.99 1.80 1.16
CA ALA A 28 -7.01 2.81 0.87
C ALA A 28 -6.42 4.11 0.29
N SER A 29 -5.26 4.54 0.78
CA SER A 29 -4.50 5.68 0.21
C SER A 29 -4.08 5.39 -1.23
N PHE A 30 -3.52 4.21 -1.49
CA PHE A 30 -3.13 3.78 -2.83
C PHE A 30 -4.33 3.79 -3.79
N ASP A 31 -5.47 3.19 -3.41
CA ASP A 31 -6.66 3.10 -4.26
C ASP A 31 -7.29 4.49 -4.52
N THR A 32 -7.15 5.42 -3.59
CA THR A 32 -7.63 6.80 -3.76
C THR A 32 -6.73 7.58 -4.70
N GLU A 33 -5.42 7.51 -4.51
CA GLU A 33 -4.46 8.17 -5.39
C GLU A 33 -4.50 7.64 -6.81
N LYS A 34 -4.60 6.31 -6.98
CA LYS A 34 -4.78 5.69 -8.29
C LYS A 34 -5.97 6.29 -9.03
N ARG A 35 -7.14 6.37 -8.39
CA ARG A 35 -8.36 6.95 -8.99
C ARG A 35 -8.19 8.43 -9.35
N LEU A 36 -7.60 9.23 -8.45
CA LEU A 36 -7.35 10.65 -8.70
C LEU A 36 -6.43 10.85 -9.90
N LEU A 37 -5.37 10.05 -10.00
CA LEU A 37 -4.40 10.13 -11.08
C LEU A 37 -4.98 9.66 -12.42
N GLU A 38 -5.78 8.59 -12.42
CA GLU A 38 -6.53 8.14 -13.60
C GLU A 38 -7.49 9.25 -14.11
N GLN A 39 -8.12 9.98 -13.20
CA GLN A 39 -8.96 11.13 -13.54
C GLN A 39 -8.15 12.28 -14.15
N GLN A 40 -7.03 12.67 -13.54
CA GLN A 40 -6.16 13.73 -14.03
C GLN A 40 -5.63 13.42 -15.44
N LEU A 41 -5.28 12.15 -15.70
CA LEU A 41 -4.86 11.71 -17.03
C LEU A 41 -5.99 11.80 -18.06
N ALA A 42 -7.22 11.46 -17.67
CA ALA A 42 -8.39 11.60 -18.54
C ALA A 42 -8.71 13.08 -18.84
N GLU A 43 -8.47 13.99 -17.89
CA GLU A 43 -8.60 15.44 -18.09
C GLU A 43 -7.52 15.98 -19.01
N ALA A 44 -6.24 15.67 -18.75
CA ALA A 44 -5.11 16.11 -19.58
C ALA A 44 -5.24 15.65 -21.05
N ARG A 45 -5.71 14.42 -21.29
CA ARG A 45 -5.96 13.91 -22.65
C ARG A 45 -7.10 14.66 -23.34
N ARG A 46 -8.16 15.00 -22.61
CA ARG A 46 -9.27 15.80 -23.15
C ARG A 46 -8.82 17.20 -23.53
N GLU A 47 -8.03 17.84 -22.67
CA GLU A 47 -7.46 19.17 -22.93
C GLU A 47 -6.50 19.16 -24.12
N ALA A 48 -5.63 18.15 -24.23
CA ALA A 48 -4.73 18.00 -25.37
C ALA A 48 -5.50 17.91 -26.71
N GLY A 49 -6.61 17.16 -26.75
CA GLY A 49 -7.46 17.04 -27.93
C GLY A 49 -8.19 18.32 -28.35
N GLN A 50 -8.35 19.29 -27.45
CA GLN A 50 -9.07 20.54 -27.70
C GLN A 50 -8.18 21.69 -28.20
N ARG A 51 -6.85 21.54 -28.17
CA ARG A 51 -5.92 22.62 -28.57
C ARG A 51 -5.91 22.88 -30.07
N GLY A 52 -5.68 24.14 -30.44
CA GLY A 52 -5.95 24.69 -31.78
C GLY A 52 -4.84 24.45 -32.80
N THR A 53 -3.57 24.40 -32.36
CA THR A 53 -2.44 24.15 -33.26
C THR A 53 -1.88 22.74 -33.12
N ARG A 54 -1.32 22.20 -34.21
CA ARG A 54 -0.65 20.88 -34.20
C ARG A 54 0.49 20.82 -33.17
N HIS A 55 1.27 21.89 -33.08
CA HIS A 55 2.36 22.00 -32.12
C HIS A 55 1.86 22.01 -30.66
N GLU A 56 0.78 22.74 -30.35
CA GLU A 56 0.18 22.73 -29.01
C GLU A 56 -0.33 21.35 -28.60
N ARG A 57 -0.84 20.56 -29.56
CA ARG A 57 -1.25 19.18 -29.35
C ARG A 57 -0.05 18.29 -29.05
N GLU A 58 1.00 18.37 -29.87
CA GLU A 58 2.23 17.58 -29.68
C GLU A 58 2.90 17.87 -28.32
N VAL A 59 2.95 19.14 -27.89
CA VAL A 59 3.47 19.52 -26.58
C VAL A 59 2.57 19.03 -25.44
N ALA A 60 1.25 19.13 -25.59
CA ALA A 60 0.30 18.65 -24.58
C ALA A 60 0.33 17.13 -24.44
N GLU A 61 0.45 16.40 -25.54
CA GLU A 61 0.58 14.95 -25.56
C GLU A 61 1.89 14.49 -24.91
N ALA A 62 3.01 15.15 -25.20
CA ALA A 62 4.29 14.85 -24.56
C ALA A 62 4.27 15.10 -23.04
N ALA A 63 3.68 16.22 -22.61
CA ALA A 63 3.51 16.53 -21.19
C ALA A 63 2.58 15.53 -20.49
N ALA A 64 1.47 15.13 -21.14
CA ALA A 64 0.56 14.12 -20.62
C ALA A 64 1.23 12.74 -20.51
N ALA A 65 2.07 12.36 -21.49
CA ALA A 65 2.84 11.12 -21.46
C ALA A 65 3.87 11.11 -20.32
N ALA A 66 4.60 12.20 -20.13
CA ALA A 66 5.56 12.33 -19.03
C ALA A 66 4.86 12.27 -17.65
N ALA A 67 3.73 12.96 -17.50
CA ALA A 67 2.92 12.91 -16.28
C ALA A 67 2.36 11.50 -16.02
N GLN A 68 1.93 10.80 -17.08
CA GLN A 68 1.46 9.41 -16.99
C GLN A 68 2.56 8.46 -16.54
N GLU A 69 3.79 8.62 -17.04
CA GLU A 69 4.90 7.75 -16.66
C GLU A 69 5.36 8.01 -15.22
N ALA A 70 5.47 9.27 -14.80
CA ALA A 70 5.78 9.62 -13.42
C ALA A 70 4.71 9.06 -12.45
N THR A 71 3.44 9.17 -12.83
CA THR A 71 2.29 8.59 -12.11
C THR A 71 2.38 7.07 -12.01
N ARG A 72 2.72 6.40 -13.12
CA ARG A 72 2.86 4.95 -13.18
C ARG A 72 3.95 4.49 -12.22
N GLN A 73 5.09 5.17 -12.20
CA GLN A 73 6.21 4.87 -11.31
C GLN A 73 5.81 5.05 -9.83
N HIS A 74 5.17 6.17 -9.48
CA HIS A 74 4.68 6.43 -8.11
C HIS A 74 3.73 5.34 -7.61
N LEU A 75 2.77 4.92 -8.45
CA LEU A 75 1.84 3.84 -8.12
C LEU A 75 2.55 2.48 -8.00
N GLU A 76 3.59 2.25 -8.80
CA GLU A 76 4.41 1.05 -8.69
C GLU A 76 5.17 1.00 -7.36
N ASP A 77 5.81 2.10 -6.98
CA ASP A 77 6.53 2.21 -5.71
C ASP A 77 5.59 2.02 -4.51
N LYS A 78 4.40 2.66 -4.54
CA LYS A 78 3.39 2.48 -3.48
C LYS A 78 2.87 1.05 -3.39
N ARG A 79 2.62 0.41 -4.53
CA ARG A 79 2.20 -0.99 -4.56
C ARG A 79 3.27 -1.91 -3.96
N ARG A 80 4.55 -1.67 -4.24
CA ARG A 80 5.66 -2.42 -3.61
C ARG A 80 5.64 -2.24 -2.09
N LEU A 81 5.50 -1.01 -1.61
CA LEU A 81 5.40 -0.73 -0.17
C LEU A 81 4.21 -1.44 0.50
N VAL A 82 3.03 -1.45 -0.13
CA VAL A 82 1.86 -2.17 0.38
C VAL A 82 2.12 -3.68 0.46
N GLN A 83 2.78 -4.24 -0.55
CA GLN A 83 3.16 -5.66 -0.58
C GLN A 83 4.21 -6.01 0.49
N GLU A 84 5.21 -5.16 0.69
CA GLU A 84 6.24 -5.32 1.73
C GLU A 84 5.63 -5.30 3.13
N VAL A 85 4.71 -4.37 3.39
CA VAL A 85 3.96 -4.31 4.66
C VAL A 85 3.10 -5.56 4.84
N GLY A 86 2.44 -6.04 3.79
CA GLY A 86 1.70 -7.30 3.82
C GLY A 86 2.59 -8.51 4.14
N ALA A 87 3.78 -8.59 3.56
CA ALA A 87 4.74 -9.65 3.83
C ALA A 87 5.33 -9.57 5.25
N LEU A 88 5.55 -8.36 5.79
CA LEU A 88 5.90 -8.17 7.20
C LEU A 88 4.78 -8.66 8.12
N ARG A 89 3.51 -8.39 7.78
CA ARG A 89 2.34 -8.85 8.54
C ARG A 89 2.24 -10.37 8.58
N ALA A 90 2.37 -11.04 7.44
CA ALA A 90 2.37 -12.51 7.37
C ALA A 90 3.46 -13.13 8.25
N ARG A 91 4.67 -12.57 8.25
CA ARG A 91 5.77 -13.01 9.12
C ARG A 91 5.55 -12.74 10.61
N GLU A 92 4.75 -11.74 10.97
CA GLU A 92 4.35 -11.51 12.37
C GLU A 92 3.22 -12.46 12.77
N GLU A 93 2.30 -12.79 11.86
CA GLU A 93 1.27 -13.84 12.05
C GLU A 93 1.91 -15.21 12.32
N GLU A 94 2.92 -15.60 11.54
CA GLU A 94 3.69 -16.84 11.74
C GLU A 94 4.37 -16.88 13.13
N ARG A 95 5.05 -15.79 13.53
CA ARG A 95 5.67 -15.68 14.86
C ARG A 95 4.66 -15.75 16.00
N LEU A 96 3.47 -15.18 15.82
CA LEU A 96 2.40 -15.28 16.80
C LEU A 96 1.93 -16.73 16.95
N ALA A 97 1.78 -17.45 15.84
CA ALA A 97 1.41 -18.87 15.86
C ALA A 97 2.47 -19.73 16.57
N GLU A 98 3.76 -19.51 16.29
CA GLU A 98 4.86 -20.19 16.98
C GLU A 98 4.83 -19.95 18.50
N CYS A 99 4.58 -18.71 18.93
CA CYS A 99 4.47 -18.37 20.35
C CYS A 99 3.29 -19.09 21.02
N CYS A 100 2.14 -19.16 20.35
CA CYS A 100 0.97 -19.93 20.82
C CYS A 100 1.27 -21.42 21.00
N HIS A 101 1.99 -22.04 20.05
CA HIS A 101 2.37 -23.45 20.15
C HIS A 101 3.38 -23.71 21.28
N ALA A 102 4.36 -22.83 21.46
CA ALA A 102 5.29 -22.92 22.58
C ALA A 102 4.57 -22.89 23.94
N ARG A 103 3.48 -22.13 24.06
CA ARG A 103 2.64 -22.11 25.27
C ARG A 103 1.98 -23.45 25.55
N GLN A 104 1.40 -24.09 24.54
CA GLN A 104 0.74 -25.38 24.68
C GLN A 104 1.72 -26.46 25.18
N GLY A 105 2.97 -26.42 24.72
CA GLY A 105 4.03 -27.32 25.21
C GLY A 105 4.48 -27.08 26.66
N LEU A 106 4.16 -25.92 27.25
CA LEU A 106 4.44 -25.61 28.66
C LEU A 106 3.26 -25.90 29.61
N GLU A 107 2.06 -26.10 29.06
CA GLU A 107 0.84 -26.44 29.80
C GLU A 107 0.66 -27.96 29.99
N HIS A 108 1.45 -28.77 29.29
CA HIS A 108 1.51 -30.23 29.39
C HIS A 108 2.74 -30.69 30.16
#